data_AF-A0A5S3YNC7-F1
#
_entry.id   AF-A0A5S3YNC7-F1
#
_cell.length_a   1.000
_cell.length_b   1.000
_cell.length_c   1.000
_cell.angle_alpha   90.00
_cell.angle_beta   90.00
_cell.angle_gamma   90.00
#
_symmetry.space_group_name_H-M   'P 1'
#
loop_
_entity.id
_entity.type
_entity.pdbx_description
1 polymer ?
#
loop_
_entity_poly.entity_id
_entity_poly.type
_entity_poly.pdbx_seq_one_letter_code
_entity_poly.pdbx_strand_id
1 'polypeptide(L)'
;GCVPLELDSHNGSWLCAQKAQPKWHADVCEHYFSRHASVGLVVPIVISGDGLTRKVIDTIDQVRDNTVHGNQYQWFDCSGRSHDYDSTMMLKPSKA
;
A
#
# COMPACT_ATOMS: atom_id res chain seq x y z
N GLY A 1 -14.53 -8.60 -12.23
CA GLY A 1 -14.01 -8.69 -10.85
C GLY A 1 -13.82 -7.29 -10.30
N CYS A 2 -14.13 -7.05 -9.04
CA CYS A 2 -14.07 -5.71 -8.45
C CYS A 2 -12.60 -5.36 -8.13
N VAL A 3 -11.95 -4.56 -8.96
CA VAL A 3 -10.56 -4.13 -8.75
C VAL A 3 -10.57 -2.96 -7.75
N PRO A 4 -9.91 -3.04 -6.58
CA PRO A 4 -10.02 -2.05 -5.51
C PRO A 4 -9.37 -0.69 -5.83
N LEU A 5 -8.53 -0.64 -6.87
CA LEU A 5 -7.88 0.56 -7.38
C LEU A 5 -8.06 0.55 -8.90
N GLU A 6 -9.00 1.34 -9.42
CA GLU A 6 -9.11 1.53 -10.88
C GLU A 6 -8.09 2.59 -11.30
N LEU A 7 -7.11 2.16 -12.07
CA LEU A 7 -6.10 3.00 -12.69
C LEU A 7 -6.46 3.19 -14.15
N ASP A 8 -6.33 4.42 -14.63
CA ASP A 8 -6.32 4.72 -16.06
C ASP A 8 -5.05 4.11 -16.67
N SER A 9 -5.23 3.21 -17.64
CA SER A 9 -4.14 2.47 -18.28
C SER A 9 -3.22 3.32 -19.16
N HIS A 10 -3.62 4.54 -19.51
CA HIS A 10 -2.85 5.45 -20.37
C HIS A 10 -1.98 6.42 -19.56
N ASN A 11 -2.40 6.82 -18.36
CA ASN A 11 -1.70 7.85 -17.59
C ASN A 11 -1.41 7.46 -16.12
N GLY A 12 -1.84 6.28 -15.67
CA GLY A 12 -1.63 5.80 -14.29
C GLY A 12 -2.38 6.62 -13.24
N SER A 13 -3.39 7.42 -13.64
CA SER A 13 -4.19 8.22 -12.73
C SER A 13 -5.40 7.45 -12.18
N TRP A 14 -5.94 7.92 -11.06
CA TRP A 14 -7.05 7.28 -10.36
C TRP A 14 -8.38 7.51 -11.08
N LEU A 15 -9.14 6.44 -11.31
CA LEU A 15 -10.51 6.52 -11.84
C LEU A 15 -11.58 6.57 -10.72
N CYS A 16 -11.25 6.12 -9.51
CA CYS A 16 -12.18 6.09 -8.36
C CYS A 16 -11.76 7.03 -7.22
N ALA A 17 -12.74 7.67 -6.59
CA ALA A 17 -12.52 8.47 -5.39
C ALA A 17 -11.88 7.62 -4.29
N GLN A 18 -10.92 8.21 -3.57
CA GLN A 18 -10.29 7.61 -2.41
C GLN A 18 -10.75 8.31 -1.14
N LYS A 19 -10.64 7.61 0.00
CA LYS A 19 -10.78 8.26 1.29
C LYS A 19 -9.82 9.45 1.36
N ALA A 20 -10.30 10.61 1.81
CA ALA A 20 -9.45 11.80 1.96
C ALA A 20 -8.29 11.54 2.95
N GLN A 21 -8.53 10.69 3.95
CA GLN A 21 -7.55 10.33 4.97
C GLN A 21 -7.50 8.82 5.21
N PRO A 22 -6.92 8.01 4.29
CA PRO A 22 -6.58 6.63 4.61
C PRO A 22 -5.61 6.62 5.80
N LYS A 23 -5.88 5.73 6.75
CA LYS A 23 -5.12 5.53 7.98
C LYS A 23 -4.57 4.13 8.00
N TRP A 24 -3.39 3.98 8.60
CA TRP A 24 -2.80 2.68 8.84
C TRP A 24 -3.51 1.99 10.01
N HIS A 25 -3.86 0.73 9.81
CA HIS A 25 -4.47 -0.15 10.79
C HIS A 25 -3.82 -1.52 10.62
N ALA A 26 -2.95 -1.89 11.56
CA ALA A 26 -2.10 -3.08 11.47
C ALA A 26 -2.93 -4.37 11.22
N ASP A 27 -3.99 -4.55 12.00
CA ASP A 27 -4.92 -5.68 11.92
C ASP A 27 -5.64 -5.76 10.57
N VAL A 28 -6.09 -4.62 10.05
CA VAL A 28 -6.77 -4.53 8.75
C VAL A 28 -5.82 -4.83 7.61
N CYS A 29 -4.59 -4.34 7.69
CA CYS A 29 -3.54 -4.59 6.71
C CYS A 29 -3.11 -6.05 6.75
N GLU A 30 -2.83 -6.60 7.93
CA GLU A 30 -2.41 -7.98 8.11
C GLU A 30 -3.47 -8.95 7.61
N HIS A 31 -4.73 -8.73 7.99
CA HIS A 31 -5.84 -9.52 7.47
C HIS A 31 -5.91 -9.44 5.94
N TYR A 32 -5.65 -8.29 5.32
CA TYR A 32 -5.74 -8.14 3.87
C TYR A 32 -4.54 -8.74 3.12
N PHE A 33 -3.31 -8.33 3.46
CA PHE A 33 -2.10 -8.70 2.74
C PHE A 33 -1.76 -10.18 2.90
N SER A 34 -2.06 -10.81 4.04
CA SER A 34 -1.92 -12.26 4.21
C SER A 34 -2.73 -13.11 3.22
N ARG A 35 -3.77 -12.54 2.61
CA ARG A 35 -4.67 -13.26 1.68
C ARG A 35 -4.65 -12.75 0.25
N HIS A 36 -4.26 -11.49 0.06
CA HIS A 36 -4.44 -10.78 -1.21
C HIS A 36 -3.16 -10.15 -1.75
N ALA A 37 -2.03 -10.21 -1.03
CA ALA A 37 -0.77 -9.72 -1.56
C ALA A 37 -0.36 -10.54 -2.79
N SER A 38 -0.07 -9.83 -3.88
CA SER A 38 0.40 -10.42 -5.12
C SER A 38 1.30 -9.43 -5.86
N VAL A 39 2.26 -9.95 -6.61
CA VAL A 39 3.06 -9.14 -7.54
C VAL A 39 2.14 -8.38 -8.50
N GLY A 40 2.43 -7.11 -8.73
CA GLY A 40 1.61 -6.19 -9.52
C GLY A 40 0.47 -5.52 -8.74
N LEU A 41 0.24 -5.87 -7.47
CA LEU A 41 -0.75 -5.18 -6.65
C LEU A 41 -0.27 -3.76 -6.33
N VAL A 42 -1.06 -2.78 -6.74
CA VAL A 42 -0.82 -1.38 -6.44
C VAL A 42 -1.26 -1.09 -5.01
N VAL A 43 -0.40 -0.42 -4.25
CA VAL A 43 -0.58 -0.19 -2.82
C VAL A 43 -0.28 1.26 -2.44
N PRO A 44 -1.13 1.88 -1.60
CA PRO A 44 -0.81 3.18 -1.02
C PRO A 44 0.22 3.03 0.10
N ILE A 45 1.21 3.93 0.13
CA ILE A 45 2.18 4.06 1.22
C ILE A 45 2.01 5.44 1.86
N VAL A 46 2.05 5.51 3.18
CA VAL A 46 2.15 6.76 3.93
C VAL A 46 3.56 6.90 4.48
N ILE A 47 4.14 8.09 4.32
CA ILE A 47 5.47 8.44 4.80
C ILE A 47 5.31 9.71 5.63
N SER A 48 5.72 9.66 6.89
CA SER A 48 5.68 10.80 7.80
C SER A 48 7.10 11.20 8.19
N GLY A 49 7.43 12.49 8.13
CA GLY A 49 8.77 12.99 8.44
C GLY A 49 8.84 14.49 8.27
N ASP A 50 9.72 15.15 9.04
CA ASP A 50 9.98 16.60 8.95
C ASP A 50 8.72 17.48 9.02
N GLY A 51 7.74 17.06 9.84
CA GLY A 51 6.46 17.77 9.99
C GLY A 51 5.49 17.62 8.82
N LEU A 52 5.83 16.82 7.80
CA LEU A 52 5.00 16.54 6.64
C LEU A 52 4.57 15.07 6.62
N THR A 53 3.36 14.81 6.14
CA THR A 53 2.90 13.46 5.79
C THR A 53 2.56 13.41 4.32
N ARG A 54 3.25 12.55 3.58
CA ARG A 54 3.03 12.31 2.16
C ARG A 54 2.35 10.95 1.98
N LYS A 55 1.45 10.89 1.00
CA LYS A 55 0.90 9.63 0.50
C LYS A 55 1.40 9.41 -0.92
N VAL A 56 1.86 8.20 -1.16
CA VAL A 56 2.41 7.77 -2.45
C VAL A 56 1.82 6.43 -2.84
N ILE A 57 2.11 6.03 -4.06
CA ILE A 57 1.75 4.73 -4.59
C ILE A 57 3.03 3.96 -4.81
N ASP A 58 2.99 2.69 -4.49
CA ASP A 58 3.98 1.72 -4.92
C ASP A 58 3.28 0.50 -5.51
N THR A 59 4.06 -0.40 -6.11
CA THR A 59 3.57 -1.69 -6.59
C THR A 59 4.35 -2.79 -5.89
N ILE A 60 3.66 -3.83 -5.44
CA ILE A 60 4.31 -5.03 -4.92
C ILE A 60 5.03 -5.72 -6.07
N ASP A 61 6.33 -5.93 -5.96
CA ASP A 61 7.16 -6.64 -6.95
C ASP A 61 7.62 -8.02 -6.44
N GLN A 62 7.57 -8.28 -5.13
CA GLN A 62 7.83 -9.59 -4.52
C GLN A 62 6.92 -9.86 -3.32
N VAL A 63 6.59 -11.13 -3.11
CA VAL A 63 5.85 -11.62 -1.93
C VAL A 63 6.62 -12.82 -1.37
N ARG A 64 6.89 -12.83 -0.05
CA ARG A 64 7.60 -13.92 0.64
C ARG A 64 7.02 -14.12 2.03
N ASP A 65 6.55 -15.32 2.31
CA ASP A 65 5.97 -15.69 3.61
C ASP A 65 4.98 -14.63 4.12
N ASN A 66 5.30 -13.93 5.21
CA ASN A 66 4.49 -12.87 5.81
C ASN A 66 4.99 -11.46 5.48
N THR A 67 5.67 -11.30 4.35
CA THR A 67 6.28 -10.03 3.93
C THR A 67 6.01 -9.73 2.46
N VAL A 68 5.94 -8.45 2.15
CA VAL A 68 5.76 -7.93 0.78
C VAL A 68 6.86 -6.91 0.50
N HIS A 69 7.44 -6.97 -0.69
CA HIS A 69 8.39 -5.98 -1.16
C HIS A 69 7.66 -5.01 -2.10
N GLY A 70 7.77 -3.72 -1.81
CA GLY A 70 7.37 -2.65 -2.73
C GLY A 70 8.54 -2.29 -3.64
N ASN A 71 8.24 -1.99 -4.91
CA ASN A 71 9.24 -1.65 -5.91
C ASN A 71 10.12 -0.44 -5.54
N GLN A 72 9.59 0.53 -4.78
CA GLN A 72 10.35 1.69 -4.31
C GLN A 72 10.67 1.63 -2.81
N TYR A 73 9.75 1.15 -1.99
CA TYR A 73 9.82 1.31 -0.53
C TYR A 73 10.23 0.06 0.25
N GLN A 74 10.86 -0.91 -0.41
CA GLN A 74 11.47 -2.10 0.21
C GLN A 74 10.47 -3.00 0.93
N TRP A 75 10.91 -3.72 1.96
CA TRP A 75 10.14 -4.76 2.63
C TRP A 75 9.19 -4.20 3.70
N PHE A 76 7.99 -4.79 3.73
CA PHE A 76 6.97 -4.58 4.74
C PHE A 76 6.52 -5.93 5.28
N ASP A 77 6.13 -5.96 6.55
CA ASP A 77 5.34 -7.06 7.07
C ASP A 77 3.90 -7.01 6.51
N CYS A 78 3.14 -8.09 6.66
CA CYS A 78 1.72 -8.08 6.28
C CYS A 78 0.89 -7.04 7.06
N SER A 79 1.32 -6.62 8.25
CA SER A 79 0.69 -5.51 8.98
C SER A 79 0.88 -4.16 8.30
N GLY A 80 1.76 -4.07 7.30
CA GLY A 80 2.09 -2.88 6.53
C GLY A 80 3.19 -2.04 7.17
N ARG A 81 3.90 -2.53 8.19
CA ARG A 81 5.03 -1.81 8.78
C ARG A 81 6.29 -2.05 7.96
N SER A 82 6.99 -0.97 7.63
CA SER A 82 8.28 -1.07 6.93
C SER A 82 9.36 -1.65 7.85
N HIS A 83 10.24 -2.45 7.27
CA HIS A 83 11.43 -2.97 7.96
C HIS A 83 12.56 -1.94 8.03
N ASP A 84 12.66 -1.06 7.04
CA ASP A 84 13.77 -0.13 6.86
C ASP A 84 13.46 1.28 7.38
N TYR A 85 12.17 1.65 7.46
CA TYR A 85 11.75 3.03 7.76
C TYR A 85 10.60 3.07 8.78
N ASP A 86 10.90 3.44 10.03
CA ASP A 86 9.91 3.49 11.13
C ASP A 86 8.70 4.39 10.84
N SER A 87 8.86 5.39 9.98
CA SER A 87 7.82 6.36 9.65
C SER A 87 7.10 6.10 8.32
N THR A 88 7.31 4.90 7.75
CA THR A 88 6.72 4.46 6.49
C THR A 88 5.79 3.28 6.74
N MET A 89 4.54 3.39 6.28
CA MET A 89 3.54 2.34 6.42
C MET A 89 2.82 2.08 5.10
N MET A 90 2.70 0.81 4.72
CA MET A 90 1.82 0.33 3.67
C MET A 90 0.39 0.27 4.16
N LEU A 91 -0.52 0.78 3.35
CA LEU A 91 -1.95 0.88 3.65
C LEU A 91 -2.72 -0.15 2.82
N LYS A 92 -3.79 -0.71 3.39
CA LYS A 92 -4.73 -1.52 2.60
C LYS A 92 -5.28 -0.70 1.42
N PRO A 93 -5.20 -1.21 0.18
CA PRO A 93 -5.91 -0.64 -0.96
C PRO A 93 -7.43 -0.64 -0.69
N SER A 94 -8.05 0.53 -0.72
CA SER A 94 -9.50 0.67 -0.53
C SER A 94 -10.08 1.71 -1.47
N LYS A 95 -11.22 1.39 -2.07
CA LYS A 95 -12.13 2.41 -2.65
C LYS A 95 -12.70 3.30 -1.53
N ALA A 96 -13.15 4.51 -1.88
CA ALA A 96 -13.96 5.33 -0.98
C ALA A 96 -15.22 4.58 -0.52
#